data_AF-A0A837RAT1-F1
#
_entry.id   AF-A0A837RAT1-F1
#
_cell.length_a   1.000
_cell.length_b   1.000
_cell.length_c   1.000
_cell.angle_alpha   90.00
_cell.angle_beta   90.00
_cell.angle_gamma   90.00
#
_symmetry.space_group_name_H-M   'P 1'
#
loop_
_entity.id
_entity.type
_entity.pdbx_description
1 polymer ?
#
loop_
_entity_poly.entity_id
_entity_poly.type
_entity_poly.pdbx_seq_one_letter_code
_entity_poly.pdbx_strand_id
1 'polypeptide(L)'
;MEHASPAAIQAALAHLYTEQVDEAQPLITQHDLIQAGLLAGPTARKRREQLGERLGIGYVNGKQLPKRLQLFQIQPADFWAAVDQLTTEE
;
A
#
# COMPACT_ATOMS: atom_id res chain seq x y z
N MET A 1 -10.84 -8.87 -19.70
CA MET A 1 -10.78 -9.89 -18.62
C MET A 1 -9.51 -10.67 -18.85
N GLU A 2 -8.42 -10.29 -18.18
CA GLU A 2 -7.13 -10.97 -18.29
C GLU A 2 -6.74 -11.45 -16.90
N HIS A 3 -7.12 -12.70 -16.62
CA HIS A 3 -6.67 -13.45 -15.46
C HIS A 3 -5.20 -13.84 -15.68
N ALA A 4 -4.28 -13.26 -14.91
CA ALA A 4 -2.94 -13.82 -14.76
C ALA A 4 -2.97 -14.87 -13.63
N SER A 5 -2.57 -16.08 -13.98
CA SER A 5 -2.80 -17.35 -13.29
C SER A 5 -2.10 -17.50 -11.90
N PRO A 6 -2.63 -18.34 -10.99
CA PRO A 6 -2.32 -18.34 -9.55
C PRO A 6 -1.07 -19.16 -9.14
N ALA A 7 -0.09 -19.35 -10.03
CA ALA A 7 0.95 -20.38 -9.86
C ALA A 7 2.34 -19.88 -9.40
N ALA A 8 2.57 -18.57 -9.29
CA ALA A 8 3.88 -18.03 -8.88
C ALA A 8 4.01 -17.76 -7.36
N ILE A 9 3.02 -18.19 -6.56
CA ILE A 9 2.71 -17.53 -5.29
C ILE A 9 3.49 -18.06 -4.08
N GLN A 10 4.06 -19.27 -4.05
CA GLN A 10 4.44 -19.86 -2.74
C GLN A 10 5.93 -20.07 -2.44
N ALA A 11 6.86 -19.98 -3.39
CA ALA A 11 8.29 -20.24 -3.12
C ALA A 11 9.18 -18.99 -3.02
N ALA A 12 8.76 -17.84 -3.54
CA ALA A 12 9.54 -16.59 -3.46
C ALA A 12 9.37 -15.82 -2.15
N LEU A 13 8.37 -16.20 -1.32
CA LEU A 13 7.81 -15.36 -0.25
C LEU A 13 8.63 -15.24 1.04
N ALA A 14 9.70 -16.02 1.26
CA ALA A 14 10.34 -16.07 2.59
C ALA A 14 11.75 -15.46 2.69
N HIS A 15 12.55 -15.50 1.62
CA HIS A 15 13.98 -15.11 1.71
C HIS A 15 14.37 -13.88 0.90
N LEU A 16 13.53 -13.40 -0.03
CA LEU A 16 13.84 -12.23 -0.86
C LEU A 16 13.33 -10.89 -0.27
N TYR A 17 12.45 -10.95 0.73
CA TYR A 17 11.62 -9.81 1.14
C TYR A 17 12.25 -8.92 2.22
N THR A 18 13.34 -9.33 2.86
CA THR A 18 13.96 -8.56 3.96
C THR A 18 15.18 -7.75 3.55
N GLU A 19 15.97 -8.22 2.58
CA GLU A 19 17.18 -7.51 2.14
C GLU A 19 16.87 -6.50 1.01
N GLN A 20 15.99 -6.82 0.06
CA GLN A 20 15.68 -5.91 -1.06
C GLN A 20 14.80 -4.70 -0.69
N VAL A 21 14.05 -4.74 0.40
CA VAL A 21 13.15 -3.64 0.79
C VAL A 21 13.93 -2.43 1.31
N ASP A 22 15.11 -2.64 1.89
CA ASP A 22 15.97 -1.53 2.35
C ASP A 22 16.77 -0.89 1.20
N GLU A 23 17.03 -1.62 0.11
CA GLU A 23 17.80 -1.11 -1.05
C GLU A 23 16.93 -0.60 -2.20
N ALA A 24 15.71 -1.12 -2.37
CA ALA A 24 14.80 -0.68 -3.42
C ALA A 24 14.15 0.65 -3.06
N GLN A 25 14.18 1.60 -4.00
CA GLN A 25 13.46 2.86 -3.85
C GLN A 25 11.95 2.58 -3.74
N PRO A 26 11.24 3.18 -2.78
CA PRO A 26 9.81 2.97 -2.63
C PRO A 26 9.06 3.52 -3.85
N LEU A 27 8.19 2.71 -4.45
CA LEU A 27 7.35 3.10 -5.58
C LEU A 27 6.36 4.22 -5.22
N ILE A 28 5.94 4.25 -3.96
CA ILE A 28 5.05 5.27 -3.39
C ILE A 28 5.86 6.07 -2.39
N THR A 29 6.06 7.34 -2.68
CA THR A 29 6.92 8.22 -1.90
C THR A 29 6.19 8.74 -0.65
N GLN A 30 6.95 9.28 0.30
CA GLN A 30 6.36 9.98 1.43
C GLN A 30 5.49 11.16 0.98
N HIS A 31 5.86 11.85 -0.11
CA HIS A 31 5.08 12.94 -0.67
C HIS A 31 3.70 12.47 -1.15
N ASP A 32 3.62 11.32 -1.82
CA ASP A 32 2.35 10.73 -2.27
C ASP A 32 1.43 10.43 -1.07
N LEU A 33 1.98 9.93 0.04
CA LEU A 33 1.21 9.67 1.26
C LEU A 33 0.67 10.94 1.93
N ILE A 34 1.43 12.04 1.84
CA ILE A 34 0.97 13.36 2.29
C ILE A 34 -0.16 13.85 1.39
N GLN A 35 0.04 13.83 0.06
CA GLN A 35 -0.97 14.24 -0.92
C GLN A 35 -2.27 13.43 -0.80
N ALA A 36 -2.17 12.13 -0.52
CA ALA A 36 -3.34 11.26 -0.32
C ALA A 36 -4.06 11.47 1.04
N GLY A 37 -3.52 12.31 1.93
CA GLY A 37 -4.09 12.60 3.24
C GLY A 37 -4.01 11.42 4.22
N LEU A 38 -2.98 10.57 4.09
CA LEU A 38 -2.85 9.33 4.87
C LEU A 38 -1.95 9.47 6.10
N LEU A 39 -1.15 10.53 6.18
CA LEU A 39 -0.21 10.75 7.29
C LEU A 39 -0.72 11.72 8.36
N ALA A 40 -1.53 12.72 7.99
CA ALA A 40 -1.98 13.78 8.89
C ALA A 40 -3.46 14.11 8.69
N GLY A 41 -4.11 14.61 9.75
CA GLY A 41 -5.52 14.99 9.75
C GLY A 41 -6.43 14.00 10.49
N PRO A 42 -7.63 14.44 10.91
CA PRO A 42 -8.56 13.63 11.70
C PRO A 42 -9.07 12.39 10.94
N THR A 43 -9.18 12.48 9.62
CA THR A 43 -9.67 11.40 8.75
C THR A 43 -8.58 10.42 8.32
N ALA A 44 -7.30 10.73 8.53
CA ALA A 44 -6.17 9.91 8.07
C ALA A 44 -6.19 8.48 8.63
N ARG A 45 -6.74 8.28 9.84
CA ARG A 45 -6.93 6.95 10.40
C ARG A 45 -7.95 6.12 9.59
N LYS A 46 -9.17 6.63 9.41
CA LYS A 46 -10.25 5.96 8.65
C LYS A 46 -9.81 5.69 7.20
N ARG A 47 -9.13 6.66 6.58
CA ARG A 47 -8.57 6.51 5.22
C ARG A 47 -7.51 5.40 5.13
N ARG A 48 -6.62 5.27 6.12
CA ARG A 48 -5.65 4.16 6.17
C ARG A 48 -6.29 2.80 6.37
N GLU A 49 -7.31 2.73 7.22
CA GLU A 49 -8.09 1.50 7.42
C GLU A 49 -8.72 1.05 6.10
N GLN A 50 -9.49 1.93 5.45
CA GLN A 50 -10.12 1.65 4.15
C GLN A 50 -9.11 1.32 3.04
N LEU A 51 -8.00 2.06 2.97
CA LEU A 51 -6.94 1.80 1.99
C LEU A 51 -6.32 0.42 2.23
N GLY A 52 -6.08 0.07 3.50
CA GLY A 52 -5.53 -1.21 3.90
C GLY A 52 -6.40 -2.39 3.50
N GLU A 53 -7.72 -2.27 3.67
CA GLU A 53 -8.70 -3.27 3.23
C GLU A 53 -8.77 -3.36 1.71
N ARG A 54 -8.82 -2.22 1.01
CA ARG A 54 -8.90 -2.16 -0.46
C ARG A 54 -7.69 -2.77 -1.16
N LEU A 55 -6.49 -2.51 -0.64
CA LEU A 55 -5.24 -3.03 -1.18
C LEU A 55 -4.89 -4.43 -0.64
N GLY A 56 -5.69 -4.99 0.28
CA GLY A 56 -5.42 -6.28 0.89
C GLY A 56 -4.16 -6.33 1.76
N ILE A 57 -3.64 -5.17 2.20
CA ILE A 57 -2.42 -5.05 3.02
C ILE A 57 -2.72 -5.06 4.53
N GLY A 58 -4.00 -5.15 4.89
CA GLY A 58 -4.49 -5.18 6.26
C GLY A 58 -4.40 -3.82 6.98
N TYR A 59 -4.76 -3.81 8.26
CA TYR A 59 -4.64 -2.62 9.09
C TYR A 59 -3.18 -2.21 9.28
N VAL A 60 -2.89 -0.92 9.07
CA VAL A 60 -1.54 -0.38 9.17
C VAL A 60 -1.53 1.04 9.70
N ASN A 61 -0.61 1.33 10.63
CA ASN A 61 -0.40 2.68 11.11
C ASN A 61 0.45 3.51 10.13
N GLY A 62 0.54 4.82 10.33
CA GLY A 62 1.10 5.74 9.32
C GLY A 62 2.60 5.57 9.15
N LYS A 63 3.29 5.13 10.21
CA LYS A 63 4.73 4.82 10.18
C LYS A 63 5.01 3.54 9.40
N GLN A 64 4.08 2.58 9.42
CA GLN A 64 4.24 1.27 8.80
C GLN A 64 3.65 1.19 7.38
N LEU A 65 2.77 2.12 7.01
CA LEU A 65 2.11 2.14 5.71
C LEU A 65 3.11 2.13 4.53
N PRO A 66 4.16 2.98 4.49
CA PRO A 66 5.14 2.95 3.39
C PRO A 66 5.78 1.56 3.24
N LYS A 67 6.18 0.95 4.36
CA LYS A 67 6.80 -0.38 4.35
C LYS A 67 5.83 -1.47 3.89
N ARG A 68 4.55 -1.38 4.27
CA ARG A 68 3.50 -2.30 3.76
C ARG A 68 3.35 -2.14 2.25
N LEU A 69 3.18 -0.92 1.76
CA LEU A 69 3.01 -0.65 0.33
C LEU A 69 4.19 -1.21 -0.49
N GLN A 70 5.41 -1.04 0.01
CA GLN A 70 6.61 -1.59 -0.61
C GLN A 70 6.67 -3.12 -0.53
N LEU A 71 6.37 -3.70 0.63
CA LEU A 71 6.37 -5.16 0.85
C LEU A 71 5.41 -5.88 -0.10
N PHE A 72 4.24 -5.28 -0.31
CA PHE A 72 3.22 -5.80 -1.23
C PHE A 72 3.44 -5.36 -2.68
N GLN A 73 4.53 -4.63 -2.97
CA GLN A 73 4.87 -4.10 -4.29
C GLN A 73 3.68 -3.37 -4.95
N ILE A 74 2.96 -2.57 -4.17
CA ILE A 74 1.80 -1.82 -4.64
C ILE A 74 2.26 -0.82 -5.70
N GLN A 75 1.66 -0.89 -6.88
CA GLN A 75 1.97 0.03 -7.95
C GLN A 75 1.33 1.40 -7.69
N PRO A 76 1.96 2.51 -8.15
CA PRO A 76 1.39 3.84 -7.99
C PRO A 76 -0.03 3.96 -8.56
N ALA A 77 -0.32 3.30 -9.69
CA ALA A 77 -1.64 3.29 -10.29
C ALA A 77 -2.71 2.66 -9.38
N ASP A 78 -2.42 1.50 -8.79
CA ASP A 78 -3.34 0.81 -7.87
C ASP A 78 -3.54 1.60 -6.58
N PHE A 79 -2.46 2.21 -6.06
CA PHE A 79 -2.53 3.09 -4.89
C PHE A 79 -3.45 4.28 -5.15
N TRP A 80 -3.23 5.02 -6.23
CA TRP A 80 -4.06 6.19 -6.55
C TRP A 80 -5.51 5.82 -6.87
N ALA A 81 -5.74 4.69 -7.56
CA ALA A 81 -7.09 4.18 -7.81
C ALA A 81 -7.81 3.80 -6.51
N ALA A 82 -7.09 3.23 -5.53
CA ALA A 82 -7.66 2.93 -4.21
C ALA A 82 -7.91 4.21 -3.40
N VAL A 83 -7.01 5.20 -3.48
CA VAL A 83 -7.13 6.52 -2.82
C VAL A 83 -8.33 7.30 -3.34
N ASP A 84 -8.59 7.28 -4.65
CA ASP A 84 -9.75 7.94 -5.28
C ASP A 84 -11.09 7.38 -4.78
N GLN A 85 -11.11 6.09 -4.44
CA GLN A 85 -12.29 5.42 -3.89
C GLN A 85 -12.42 5.56 -2.37
N LEU A 86 -11.50 6.23 -1.68
CA LEU A 86 -11.63 6.52 -0.25
C LEU A 86 -12.68 7.61 -0.07
N THR A 87 -13.85 7.23 0.45
CA THR A 87 -14.90 8.19 0.74
C THR A 87 -14.45 9.10 1.87
N THR A 88 -14.33 10.39 1.56
CA THR A 88 -14.31 11.45 2.57
C THR A 88 -15.75 11.62 3.03
N GLU A 89 -16.21 10.72 3.88
CA GLU A 89 -17.46 10.95 4.60
C GLU A 89 -17.15 12.09 5.60
N GLU A 90 -17.72 13.28 5.32
CA GLU A 90 -17.71 14.46 6.19
C GLU A 90 -18.29 14.17 7.59
#